data_AF-A0A7S4LDC0-F1
#
_entry.id   AF-A0A7S4LDC0-F1
#
_cell.length_a   1.000
_cell.length_b   1.000
_cell.length_c   1.000
_cell.angle_alpha   90.00
_cell.angle_beta   90.00
_cell.angle_gamma   90.00
#
_symmetry.space_group_name_H-M   'P 1'
#
loop_
_entity.id
_entity.type
_entity.pdbx_description
1 polymer ?
#
loop_
_entity_poly.entity_id
_entity_poly.type
_entity_poly.pdbx_seq_one_letter_code
_entity_poly.pdbx_strand_id
1 'polypeptide(L)'
;HGHEHGHGHEHGHGHEHGHTHVHTDNVGTSYVEFKGWVADEAGIERLMTELLCTKHTDGFRVMRMKALLHVQGQETATVLQAVADMWDTRNTAVAITDATPVNKVVFIGRNLHRRDLEGLILRHCGLADF
;
A
#
# COMPACT_ATOMS: atom_id res chain seq x y z
N HIS A 1 -30.87 -7.53 53.06
CA HIS A 1 -30.33 -6.22 52.65
C HIS A 1 -29.61 -6.41 51.33
N GLY A 2 -30.24 -5.98 50.22
CA GLY A 2 -29.56 -5.80 48.94
C GLY A 2 -28.85 -4.44 48.91
N HIS A 3 -27.94 -4.28 47.96
CA HIS A 3 -27.99 -3.21 46.95
C HIS A 3 -26.86 -3.44 45.92
N GLU A 4 -27.29 -3.68 44.69
CA GLU A 4 -26.51 -3.55 43.46
C GLU A 4 -26.18 -2.07 43.20
N HIS A 5 -25.01 -1.80 42.65
CA HIS A 5 -24.72 -0.53 41.98
C HIS A 5 -24.06 -0.81 40.63
N GLY A 6 -24.87 -0.77 39.59
CA GLY A 6 -24.41 -0.56 38.22
C GLY A 6 -24.09 0.91 38.00
N HIS A 7 -22.94 1.18 37.39
CA HIS A 7 -22.64 2.45 36.77
C HIS A 7 -22.16 2.20 35.35
N GLY A 8 -23.04 2.48 34.40
CA GLY A 8 -22.68 2.66 33.00
C GLY A 8 -22.00 4.00 32.82
N HIS A 9 -20.92 3.99 32.04
CA HIS A 9 -20.40 5.17 31.37
C HIS A 9 -20.01 4.76 29.93
N GLU A 10 -20.89 5.09 29.00
CA GLU A 10 -20.49 5.44 27.63
C GLU A 10 -19.55 6.65 27.69
N HIS A 11 -18.58 6.72 26.78
CA HIS A 11 -18.20 7.89 25.97
C HIS A 11 -16.82 7.66 25.32
N GLY A 12 -16.73 7.91 24.01
CA GLY A 12 -15.50 8.38 23.37
C GLY A 12 -14.95 7.51 22.24
N HIS A 13 -15.48 7.68 21.03
CA HIS A 13 -14.77 7.35 19.79
C HIS A 13 -13.54 8.27 19.65
N GLY A 14 -12.38 7.80 20.11
CA GLY A 14 -11.09 8.35 19.73
C GLY A 14 -10.58 7.65 18.47
N HIS A 15 -10.79 8.27 17.30
CA HIS A 15 -10.04 7.92 16.10
C HIS A 15 -8.60 8.41 16.30
N GLU A 16 -7.76 7.57 16.92
CA GLU A 16 -6.34 7.84 17.13
C GLU A 16 -5.58 7.59 15.82
N HIS A 17 -5.66 8.56 14.91
CA HIS A 17 -4.79 8.64 13.72
C HIS A 17 -3.51 9.38 14.11
N GLY A 18 -2.49 8.67 14.59
CA GLY A 18 -1.19 9.30 14.78
C GLY A 18 -0.24 8.61 15.77
N HIS A 19 -0.01 7.32 15.63
CA HIS A 19 1.15 6.72 16.30
C HIS A 19 2.38 6.78 15.40
N THR A 20 3.04 7.94 15.37
CA THR A 20 4.45 8.01 15.01
C THR A 20 5.26 7.47 16.19
N HIS A 21 5.31 6.14 16.33
CA HIS A 21 6.35 5.53 17.15
C HIS A 21 7.68 5.76 16.44
N VAL A 22 8.47 6.70 16.97
CA VAL A 22 9.90 6.82 16.64
C VAL A 22 10.58 5.55 17.14
N HIS A 23 10.62 4.54 16.27
CA HIS A 23 11.51 3.42 16.44
C HIS A 23 12.93 3.92 16.17
N THR A 24 13.86 3.50 17.01
CA THR A 24 15.30 3.72 16.90
C THR A 24 15.94 3.07 15.65
N ASP A 25 15.11 2.55 14.75
CA ASP A 25 15.43 2.12 13.39
C ASP A 25 14.64 3.04 12.46
N ASN A 26 15.30 3.74 11.53
CA ASN A 26 14.72 4.72 10.58
C ASN A 26 13.79 4.05 9.52
N VAL A 27 12.89 3.17 9.96
CA VAL A 27 11.93 2.40 9.16
C VAL A 27 10.56 3.05 9.33
N GLY A 28 10.04 3.59 8.24
CA GLY A 28 8.72 4.20 8.15
C GLY A 28 7.74 3.37 7.35
N THR A 29 6.48 3.78 7.39
CA THR A 29 5.40 3.28 6.53
C THR A 29 4.94 4.41 5.62
N SER A 30 4.78 4.14 4.34
CA SER A 30 4.21 5.08 3.36
C SER A 30 3.01 4.44 2.68
N TYR A 31 1.93 5.20 2.53
CA TYR A 31 0.71 4.77 1.85
C TYR A 31 0.50 5.62 0.60
N VAL A 32 0.21 4.97 -0.52
CA VAL A 32 -0.13 5.60 -1.79
C VAL A 32 -1.47 5.04 -2.26
N GLU A 33 -2.35 5.94 -2.67
CA GLU A 33 -3.64 5.62 -3.28
C GLU A 33 -3.73 6.32 -4.62
N PHE A 34 -4.20 5.61 -5.63
CA PHE A 34 -4.27 6.14 -6.98
C PHE A 34 -5.40 5.52 -7.80
N LYS A 35 -5.96 6.29 -8.74
CA LYS A 35 -7.12 5.89 -9.54
C LYS A 35 -6.71 5.32 -10.89
N GLY A 36 -7.58 4.49 -11.47
CA GLY A 36 -7.43 4.00 -12.84
C GLY A 36 -6.89 2.57 -12.92
N TRP A 37 -6.74 2.10 -14.15
CA TRP A 37 -6.34 0.72 -14.44
C TRP A 37 -4.82 0.63 -14.53
N VAL A 38 -4.25 -0.38 -13.89
CA VAL A 38 -2.87 -0.79 -14.16
C VAL A 38 -2.85 -1.47 -15.52
N ALA A 39 -2.02 -0.97 -16.44
CA ALA A 39 -2.05 -1.38 -17.85
C ALA A 39 -1.84 -2.88 -18.05
N ASP A 40 -0.84 -3.48 -17.39
CA ASP A 40 -0.47 -4.87 -17.54
C ASP A 40 0.38 -5.38 -16.36
N GLU A 41 0.48 -6.71 -16.23
CA GLU A 41 1.30 -7.37 -15.20
C GLU A 41 2.80 -7.09 -15.37
N ALA A 42 3.29 -6.92 -16.60
CA ALA A 42 4.70 -6.62 -16.82
C ALA A 42 5.08 -5.22 -16.28
N GLY A 43 4.14 -4.28 -16.23
CA GLY A 43 4.29 -3.01 -15.53
C GLY A 43 4.51 -3.19 -14.02
N ILE A 44 3.81 -4.15 -13.42
CA ILE A 44 4.00 -4.50 -12.01
C ILE A 44 5.39 -5.11 -11.81
N GLU A 45 5.82 -6.03 -12.68
CA GLU A 45 7.16 -6.65 -12.59
C GLU A 45 8.29 -5.63 -12.71
N ARG A 46 8.17 -4.66 -13.64
CA ARG A 46 9.14 -3.57 -13.78
C ARG A 46 9.18 -2.69 -12.54
N LEU A 47 8.01 -2.33 -11.99
CA LEU A 47 7.91 -1.58 -10.74
C LEU A 47 8.59 -2.32 -9.57
N MET A 48 8.34 -3.63 -9.43
CA MET A 48 8.94 -4.43 -8.35
C MET A 48 10.45 -4.55 -8.51
N THR A 49 10.92 -4.78 -9.74
CA THR A 49 12.35 -4.83 -10.04
C THR A 49 13.02 -3.51 -9.67
N GLU A 50 12.43 -2.37 -10.03
CA GLU A 50 13.01 -1.07 -9.71
C GLU A 50 13.00 -0.81 -8.19
N LEU A 51 11.89 -1.06 -7.50
CA LEU A 51 11.74 -0.78 -6.07
C LEU A 51 12.59 -1.69 -5.16
N LEU A 52 12.77 -2.96 -5.52
CA LEU A 52 13.30 -3.98 -4.62
C LEU A 52 14.72 -4.42 -4.98
N CYS A 53 15.05 -4.41 -6.27
CA CYS A 53 16.35 -4.91 -6.76
C CYS A 53 17.34 -3.78 -7.06
N THR A 54 16.88 -2.53 -7.19
CA THR A 54 17.77 -1.39 -7.44
C THR A 54 18.43 -0.91 -6.16
N LYS A 55 19.74 -0.63 -6.23
CA LYS A 55 20.45 0.00 -5.11
C LYS A 55 20.31 1.52 -5.21
N HIS A 56 19.68 2.11 -4.21
CA HIS A 56 19.53 3.56 -4.11
C HIS A 56 20.64 4.15 -3.21
N THR A 57 21.27 5.22 -3.67
CA THR A 57 22.44 5.84 -3.01
C THR A 57 22.06 6.72 -1.81
N ASP A 58 20.81 7.16 -1.74
CA ASP A 58 20.19 7.93 -0.66
C ASP A 58 19.71 7.06 0.53
N GLY A 59 19.92 5.74 0.45
CA GLY A 59 19.46 4.80 1.45
C GLY A 59 17.95 4.50 1.39
N PHE A 60 17.26 4.94 0.33
CA PHE A 60 15.91 4.48 0.01
C PHE A 60 15.91 2.95 -0.07
N ARG A 61 15.04 2.32 0.70
CA ARG A 61 14.90 0.86 0.67
C ARG A 61 13.52 0.44 1.10
N VAL A 62 12.79 -0.21 0.20
CA VAL A 62 11.57 -0.94 0.55
C VAL A 62 11.96 -2.29 1.17
N MET A 63 11.38 -2.61 2.31
CA MET A 63 11.58 -3.89 3.02
C MET A 63 10.37 -4.80 2.86
N ARG A 64 9.16 -4.23 2.91
CA ARG A 64 7.91 -4.94 2.65
C ARG A 64 6.95 -4.04 1.90
N MET A 65 6.12 -4.64 1.06
CA MET A 65 5.06 -3.94 0.36
C MET A 65 3.82 -4.83 0.28
N LYS A 66 2.65 -4.19 0.33
CA LYS A 66 1.39 -4.83 -0.06
C LYS A 66 0.62 -3.87 -0.95
N ALA A 67 -0.04 -4.42 -1.96
CA ALA A 67 -0.93 -3.65 -2.81
C ALA A 67 -2.20 -4.42 -3.15
N LEU A 68 -3.26 -3.66 -3.36
CA LEU A 68 -4.47 -4.07 -4.05
C LEU A 68 -4.52 -3.29 -5.36
N LEU A 69 -4.38 -3.99 -6.48
CA LEU A 69 -4.25 -3.45 -7.82
C LEU A 69 -5.39 -3.94 -8.70
N HIS A 70 -5.78 -3.11 -9.66
CA HIS A 70 -6.82 -3.40 -10.64
C HIS A 70 -6.18 -3.39 -12.02
N VAL A 71 -5.86 -4.58 -12.51
CA VAL A 71 -5.14 -4.77 -13.77
C VAL A 71 -6.12 -4.85 -14.92
N GLN A 72 -5.82 -4.16 -16.02
CA GLN A 72 -6.67 -4.16 -17.20
C GLN A 72 -6.86 -5.59 -17.74
N GLY A 73 -8.10 -5.92 -18.08
CA GLY A 73 -8.46 -7.26 -18.55
C GLY A 73 -8.67 -8.31 -17.46
N GLN A 74 -8.46 -7.98 -16.18
CA GLN A 74 -8.84 -8.83 -15.06
C GLN A 74 -10.26 -8.50 -14.58
N GLU A 75 -11.04 -9.52 -14.24
CA GLU A 75 -12.40 -9.35 -13.68
C GLU A 75 -12.38 -9.14 -12.16
N THR A 76 -11.27 -9.50 -11.51
CA THR A 76 -11.10 -9.44 -10.05
C THR A 76 -9.84 -8.67 -9.69
N ALA A 77 -9.85 -8.03 -8.52
CA ALA A 77 -8.70 -7.28 -8.03
C ALA A 77 -7.51 -8.22 -7.75
N THR A 78 -6.30 -7.74 -7.99
CA THR A 78 -5.04 -8.45 -7.77
C THR A 78 -4.38 -7.96 -6.49
N VAL A 79 -4.06 -8.87 -5.57
CA VAL A 79 -3.19 -8.59 -4.43
C VAL A 79 -1.76 -8.86 -4.82
N LEU A 80 -0.90 -7.89 -4.55
CA LEU A 80 0.55 -7.99 -4.68
C LEU A 80 1.17 -7.90 -3.29
N GLN A 81 2.11 -8.78 -2.99
CA GLN A 81 2.91 -8.72 -1.76
C GLN A 81 4.38 -8.87 -2.10
N ALA A 82 5.22 -8.09 -1.40
CA ALA A 82 6.66 -8.18 -1.57
C ALA A 82 7.40 -8.11 -0.22
N VAL A 83 8.48 -8.85 -0.11
CA VAL A 83 9.38 -8.90 1.05
C VAL A 83 10.81 -9.00 0.54
N ALA A 84 11.66 -8.05 0.95
CA ALA A 84 13.02 -7.91 0.44
C ALA A 84 13.03 -7.83 -1.10
N ASP A 85 13.57 -8.83 -1.79
CA ASP A 85 13.71 -8.94 -3.25
C ASP A 85 12.71 -9.90 -3.90
N MET A 86 11.78 -10.47 -3.12
CA MET A 86 10.78 -11.42 -3.58
C MET A 86 9.39 -10.79 -3.59
N TRP A 87 8.60 -11.11 -4.62
CA TRP A 87 7.20 -10.71 -4.71
C TRP A 87 6.32 -11.81 -5.33
N ASP A 88 5.03 -11.71 -5.08
CA ASP A 88 3.98 -12.62 -5.56
C ASP A 88 2.70 -11.84 -5.84
N THR A 89 2.00 -12.18 -6.92
CA THR A 89 0.71 -11.62 -7.29
C THR A 89 -0.37 -12.70 -7.28
N ARG A 90 -1.55 -12.39 -6.75
CA ARG A 90 -2.70 -13.29 -6.75
C ARG A 90 -3.99 -12.52 -6.99
N ASN A 91 -4.82 -13.04 -7.87
CA ASN A 91 -6.18 -12.57 -7.99
C ASN A 91 -6.99 -12.93 -6.75
N THR A 92 -7.88 -12.01 -6.38
CA THR A 92 -8.78 -12.16 -5.25
C THR A 92 -10.15 -12.66 -5.71
N ALA A 93 -11.05 -12.89 -4.76
CA ALA A 93 -12.47 -13.12 -5.06
C ALA A 93 -13.26 -11.79 -5.24
N VAL A 94 -12.61 -10.63 -5.14
CA VAL A 94 -13.27 -9.32 -5.20
C VAL A 94 -13.44 -8.92 -6.65
N ALA A 95 -14.69 -8.92 -7.14
CA ALA A 95 -15.03 -8.45 -8.47
C ALA A 95 -14.80 -6.94 -8.59
N ILE A 96 -14.34 -6.50 -9.77
CA ILE A 96 -14.13 -5.09 -10.07
C ILE A 96 -15.42 -4.53 -10.66
N THR A 97 -16.10 -3.64 -9.92
CA THR A 97 -17.37 -3.03 -10.37
C THR A 97 -17.24 -1.57 -10.80
N ASP A 98 -16.14 -0.92 -10.41
CA ASP A 98 -15.92 0.50 -10.69
C ASP A 98 -15.30 0.71 -12.07
N ALA A 99 -15.83 1.66 -12.83
CA ALA A 99 -15.26 2.07 -14.11
C ALA A 99 -13.86 2.71 -13.96
N THR A 100 -13.58 3.29 -12.81
CA THR A 100 -12.29 3.88 -12.45
C THR A 100 -11.88 3.37 -11.07
N PRO A 101 -11.27 2.17 -11.00
CA PRO A 101 -10.96 1.54 -9.74
C PRO A 101 -9.90 2.32 -8.94
N VAL A 102 -9.90 2.13 -7.62
CA VAL A 102 -8.94 2.75 -6.70
C VAL A 102 -7.93 1.71 -6.24
N ASN A 103 -6.67 1.93 -6.58
CA ASN A 103 -5.55 1.09 -6.19
C ASN A 103 -4.94 1.60 -4.89
N LYS A 104 -4.50 0.66 -4.05
CA LYS A 104 -3.97 0.97 -2.72
C LYS A 104 -2.66 0.26 -2.52
N VAL A 105 -1.63 0.99 -2.12
CA VAL A 105 -0.30 0.44 -1.90
C VAL A 105 0.25 0.93 -0.57
N VAL A 106 0.80 0.01 0.21
CA VAL A 106 1.53 0.32 1.44
C VAL A 106 2.95 -0.21 1.32
N PHE A 107 3.89 0.66 1.67
CA PHE A 107 5.32 0.39 1.70
C PHE A 107 5.82 0.51 3.13
N ILE A 108 6.72 -0.40 3.51
CA ILE A 108 7.42 -0.37 4.79
C ILE A 108 8.91 -0.43 4.47
N GLY A 109 9.68 0.54 4.95
CA GLY A 109 11.06 0.70 4.50
C GLY A 109 11.75 1.93 5.08
N ARG A 110 12.96 2.22 4.59
CA ARG A 110 13.79 3.34 5.04
C ARG A 110 13.83 4.44 3.99
N ASN A 111 13.90 5.69 4.44
CA ASN A 111 13.94 6.89 3.59
C ASN A 111 12.86 6.88 2.49
N LEU A 112 11.64 6.48 2.85
CA LEU A 112 10.53 6.41 1.90
C LEU A 112 10.04 7.82 1.58
N HIS A 113 10.18 8.23 0.32
CA HIS A 113 9.66 9.49 -0.19
C HIS A 113 8.40 9.23 -1.01
N ARG A 114 7.25 9.72 -0.51
CA ARG A 114 5.96 9.49 -1.15
C ARG A 114 5.91 9.92 -2.62
N ARG A 115 6.50 11.07 -2.95
CA ARG A 115 6.53 11.60 -4.33
C ARG A 115 7.30 10.69 -5.29
N ASP A 116 8.40 10.11 -4.83
CA ASP A 116 9.22 9.20 -5.64
C ASP A 116 8.47 7.88 -5.87
N LEU A 117 7.80 7.36 -4.83
CA LEU A 117 6.94 6.17 -4.93
C LEU A 117 5.78 6.39 -5.92
N GLU A 118 5.10 7.54 -5.83
CA GLU A 118 4.03 7.93 -6.77
C GLU A 118 4.57 8.05 -8.21
N GLY A 119 5.73 8.67 -8.40
CA GLY A 119 6.37 8.79 -9.71
C GLY A 119 6.78 7.45 -10.34
N LEU A 120 7.26 6.51 -9.52
CA LEU A 120 7.57 5.14 -9.95
C LEU A 120 6.30 4.38 -10.38
N ILE A 121 5.23 4.49 -9.59
CA ILE A 121 3.94 3.87 -9.92
C ILE A 121 3.41 4.42 -11.23
N LEU A 122 3.36 5.74 -11.40
CA LEU A 122 2.90 6.40 -12.62
C LEU A 122 3.65 5.90 -13.85
N ARG A 123 4.99 5.89 -13.77
CA ARG A 123 5.88 5.46 -14.85
C ARG A 123 5.63 4.02 -15.30
N HIS A 124 5.44 3.10 -14.36
CA HIS A 124 5.43 1.67 -14.67
C HIS A 124 4.03 1.09 -14.85
N CYS A 125 3.03 1.64 -14.17
CA CYS A 125 1.65 1.15 -14.25
C CYS A 125 0.87 1.70 -15.45
N GLY A 126 1.47 2.57 -16.28
CA GLY A 126 0.84 3.08 -17.50
C GLY A 126 -0.34 4.03 -17.23
N LEU A 127 -0.28 4.74 -16.11
CA LEU A 127 -1.31 5.67 -15.67
C LEU A 127 -1.05 7.04 -16.32
N ALA A 128 -2.10 7.71 -16.79
CA ALA A 128 -2.01 9.13 -17.13
C ALA A 128 -1.84 9.94 -15.83
N ASP A 129 -0.99 10.96 -15.83
CA ASP A 129 -0.61 11.76 -14.65
C ASP A 129 -1.80 12.12 -13.72
N PHE A 130 -1.60 11.99 -12.40
CA PHE A 130 -2.57 12.29 -11.33
C PHE A 130 -2.71 13.78 -11.02
#